data_AF-A0A1M5IA19-F1
#
_entry.id   AF-A0A1M5IA19-F1
#
_cell.length_a   1.000
_cell.length_b   1.000
_cell.length_c   1.000
_cell.angle_alpha   90.00
_cell.angle_beta   90.00
_cell.angle_gamma   90.00
#
_symmetry.space_group_name_H-M   'P 1'
#
loop_
_entity.id
_entity.type
_entity.pdbx_description
1 polymer ?
#
loop_
_entity_poly.entity_id
_entity_poly.type
_entity_poly.pdbx_seq_one_letter_code
_entity_poly.pdbx_strand_id
1 'polypeptide(L)'
;MYAILDIESTGGKYNEEGIMEIAIHRFDGHQVVDKFMSLVNPEREIQPFVTKLTGINAKMLRSAPKFHEVAKRIVEITEGAVIVAHNAQFDYRILRTEFRRLGYDFQRKTLCTVDLSKKLLPDAESHSLGKLVRSLGIPMSDRHRANGDAIATLKLFKMLLDKDSGKTIVTEVIREESQGELSPTQLDIVSGLPSETGVYYMHDKDGEIIFLGKTKNAKKRVNQHFTNVGQLARKLQKETKKVSFDRTGSELVAILKEYQELKKNRPRHNHIAKNKLFSHVVNFHKNGTAHITIEITKHKYQKEQHIAFNGVPSAQSFLGRISEEFELAPSALGLDSATHHVQNGSADFTDIDDVDVYNTKVTTALEKYSISGKTVVLVDKGREIGERSFVLVKNGGLQGFGYVELNHQINNIHILESIITPMNSDENTTFIVESFLRKNNNLKVLELTTTS
;
A
#
# COMPACT_ATOMS: atom_id res chain seq x y z
N MET A 1 -20.55 -0.59 -31.17
CA MET A 1 -21.07 -1.77 -30.45
C MET A 1 -20.25 -1.99 -29.20
N TYR A 2 -20.89 -2.26 -28.07
CA TYR A 2 -20.26 -2.49 -26.77
C TYR A 2 -20.73 -3.81 -26.16
N ALA A 3 -19.91 -4.43 -25.33
CA ALA A 3 -20.25 -5.60 -24.54
C ALA A 3 -19.94 -5.30 -23.06
N ILE A 4 -20.97 -5.05 -22.26
CA ILE A 4 -20.80 -4.76 -20.84
C ILE A 4 -20.55 -6.07 -20.12
N LEU A 5 -19.37 -6.23 -19.53
CA LEU A 5 -18.87 -7.46 -18.90
C LEU A 5 -18.73 -7.25 -17.40
N ASP A 6 -19.09 -8.28 -16.64
CA ASP A 6 -18.72 -8.44 -15.24
C ASP A 6 -18.50 -9.94 -14.93
N ILE A 7 -17.52 -10.26 -14.07
CA ILE A 7 -17.11 -11.62 -13.74
C ILE A 7 -16.92 -11.76 -12.22
N GLU A 8 -17.54 -12.80 -11.65
CA GLU A 8 -17.17 -13.29 -10.33
C GLU A 8 -16.14 -14.41 -10.46
N SER A 9 -15.06 -14.34 -9.67
CA SER A 9 -13.95 -15.32 -9.73
C SER A 9 -13.71 -16.00 -8.39
N THR A 10 -13.05 -17.16 -8.40
CA THR A 10 -12.72 -17.95 -7.19
C THR A 10 -11.86 -17.22 -6.17
N GLY A 11 -11.32 -16.05 -6.52
CA GLY A 11 -10.12 -15.49 -5.90
C GLY A 11 -8.90 -16.38 -6.21
N GLY A 12 -7.73 -15.98 -5.73
CA GLY A 12 -6.52 -16.78 -5.98
C GLY A 12 -5.24 -15.97 -5.98
N LYS A 13 -4.14 -16.70 -6.23
CA LYS A 13 -2.95 -16.07 -6.80
C LYS A 13 -3.26 -15.66 -8.25
N TYR A 14 -2.50 -14.68 -8.73
CA TYR A 14 -2.59 -14.17 -10.09
C TYR A 14 -2.41 -15.30 -11.13
N ASN A 15 -3.31 -15.38 -12.12
CA ASN A 15 -3.44 -16.41 -13.18
C ASN A 15 -3.91 -17.80 -12.72
N GLU A 16 -4.09 -18.00 -11.41
CA GLU A 16 -4.65 -19.23 -10.84
C GLU A 16 -6.15 -19.09 -10.55
N GLU A 17 -6.76 -17.92 -10.81
CA GLU A 17 -8.19 -17.70 -10.62
C GLU A 17 -9.03 -18.44 -11.70
N GLY A 18 -10.27 -18.80 -11.34
CA GLY A 18 -11.27 -19.34 -12.26
C GLY A 18 -12.57 -18.54 -12.25
N ILE A 19 -13.28 -18.51 -13.38
CA ILE A 19 -14.60 -17.85 -13.48
C ILE A 19 -15.67 -18.70 -12.78
N MET A 20 -16.46 -18.07 -11.90
CA MET A 20 -17.60 -18.68 -11.22
C MET A 20 -18.95 -18.18 -11.74
N GLU A 21 -19.02 -16.93 -12.17
CA GLU A 21 -20.19 -16.33 -12.78
C GLU A 21 -19.73 -15.29 -13.82
N ILE A 22 -20.44 -15.21 -14.94
CA ILE A 22 -20.18 -14.23 -16.00
C ILE A 22 -21.50 -13.62 -16.47
N ALA A 23 -21.50 -12.30 -16.66
CA ALA A 23 -22.61 -11.57 -17.27
C ALA A 23 -22.11 -10.67 -18.39
N ILE A 24 -22.78 -10.73 -19.54
CA ILE A 24 -22.49 -9.92 -20.73
C ILE A 24 -23.78 -9.32 -21.26
N HIS A 25 -23.83 -7.99 -21.36
CA HIS A 25 -24.92 -7.26 -22.02
C HIS A 25 -24.39 -6.58 -23.29
N ARG A 26 -24.80 -7.04 -24.47
CA ARG A 26 -24.42 -6.45 -25.75
C ARG A 26 -25.26 -5.20 -25.99
N PHE A 27 -24.61 -4.07 -26.21
CA PHE A 27 -25.21 -2.75 -26.17
C PHE A 27 -24.81 -1.94 -27.42
N ASP A 28 -25.80 -1.45 -28.17
CA ASP A 28 -25.56 -0.73 -29.44
C ASP A 28 -25.24 0.76 -29.26
N GLY A 29 -25.35 1.29 -28.04
CA GLY A 29 -25.24 2.72 -27.73
C GLY A 29 -26.55 3.32 -27.21
N HIS A 30 -27.68 2.66 -27.46
CA HIS A 30 -29.02 3.09 -27.07
C HIS A 30 -29.72 2.01 -26.22
N GLN A 31 -29.70 0.75 -26.68
CA GLN A 31 -30.38 -0.37 -26.05
C GLN A 31 -29.53 -1.64 -26.01
N VAL A 32 -29.92 -2.56 -25.11
CA VAL A 32 -29.30 -3.88 -25.02
C VAL A 32 -29.93 -4.77 -26.09
N VAL A 33 -29.11 -5.29 -27.00
CA VAL A 33 -29.54 -6.08 -28.16
C VAL A 33 -29.32 -7.58 -27.98
N ASP A 34 -28.49 -7.97 -27.01
CA ASP A 34 -28.23 -9.38 -26.67
C ASP A 34 -27.74 -9.50 -25.21
N LYS A 35 -27.99 -10.64 -24.57
CA LYS A 35 -27.57 -10.92 -23.19
C LYS A 35 -27.06 -12.34 -23.05
N PHE A 36 -26.04 -12.51 -22.23
CA PHE A 36 -25.53 -13.81 -21.81
C PHE A 36 -25.19 -13.78 -20.31
N MET A 37 -25.68 -14.76 -19.56
CA MET A 37 -25.44 -14.90 -18.13
C MET A 37 -25.27 -16.38 -17.82
N SER A 38 -24.25 -16.74 -17.03
CA SER A 38 -24.03 -18.12 -16.63
C SER A 38 -23.25 -18.22 -15.34
N LEU A 39 -23.60 -19.18 -14.48
CA LEU A 39 -22.64 -19.75 -13.55
C LEU A 39 -21.64 -20.59 -14.35
N VAL A 40 -20.40 -20.66 -13.89
CA VAL A 40 -19.34 -21.44 -14.52
C VAL A 40 -18.68 -22.31 -13.47
N ASN A 41 -18.47 -23.59 -13.78
CA ASN A 41 -17.68 -24.48 -12.94
C ASN A 41 -16.19 -24.17 -13.16
N PRO A 42 -15.46 -23.63 -12.16
CA PRO A 42 -14.07 -23.21 -12.31
C PRO A 42 -13.07 -24.37 -12.18
N GLU A 43 -13.56 -25.58 -11.89
CA GLU A 43 -12.77 -26.79 -11.65
C GLU A 43 -11.68 -26.62 -10.57
N ARG A 44 -11.93 -25.73 -9.60
CA ARG A 44 -11.01 -25.43 -8.47
C ARG A 44 -11.77 -24.93 -7.26
N GLU A 45 -11.06 -24.84 -6.13
CA GLU A 45 -11.61 -24.35 -4.87
C GLU A 45 -11.87 -22.84 -4.88
N ILE A 46 -12.93 -22.44 -4.19
CA ILE A 46 -13.32 -21.04 -3.98
C ILE A 46 -12.72 -20.59 -2.65
N GLN A 47 -12.05 -19.43 -2.61
CA GLN A 47 -11.56 -18.91 -1.34
C GLN A 47 -12.72 -18.59 -0.39
N PRO A 48 -12.63 -18.91 0.92
CA PRO A 48 -13.74 -18.74 1.86
C PRO A 48 -14.35 -17.33 1.90
N PHE A 49 -13.51 -16.29 1.75
CA PHE A 49 -13.99 -14.91 1.74
C PHE A 49 -14.85 -14.57 0.52
N VAL A 50 -14.60 -15.22 -0.63
CA VAL A 50 -15.34 -15.01 -1.88
C VAL A 50 -16.75 -15.57 -1.76
N THR A 51 -16.89 -16.79 -1.25
CA THR A 51 -18.19 -17.41 -0.97
C THR A 51 -19.06 -16.52 -0.08
N LYS A 52 -18.46 -15.91 0.96
CA LYS A 52 -19.16 -14.98 1.85
C LYS A 52 -19.58 -13.68 1.15
N LEU A 53 -18.80 -13.23 0.17
CA LEU A 53 -19.02 -11.97 -0.54
C LEU A 53 -20.11 -12.11 -1.62
N THR A 54 -20.04 -13.17 -2.43
CA THR A 54 -20.89 -13.36 -3.62
C THR A 54 -22.11 -14.23 -3.34
N GLY A 55 -22.08 -15.03 -2.26
CA GLY A 55 -23.07 -16.07 -1.98
C GLY A 55 -22.96 -17.31 -2.88
N ILE A 56 -22.03 -17.32 -3.85
CA ILE A 56 -21.79 -18.45 -4.74
C ILE A 56 -20.99 -19.52 -3.99
N ASN A 57 -21.55 -20.72 -3.89
CA ASN A 57 -20.91 -21.84 -3.20
C ASN A 57 -20.62 -23.01 -4.15
N ALA A 58 -19.76 -23.93 -3.70
CA ALA A 58 -19.34 -25.09 -4.50
C ALA A 58 -20.50 -26.01 -4.93
N LYS A 59 -21.62 -26.03 -4.19
CA LYS A 59 -22.80 -26.81 -4.58
C LYS A 59 -23.47 -26.22 -5.83
N MET A 60 -23.55 -24.89 -5.94
CA MET A 60 -24.10 -24.20 -7.12
C MET A 60 -23.25 -24.42 -8.36
N LEU A 61 -21.91 -24.42 -8.21
CA LEU A 61 -20.98 -24.53 -9.34
C LEU A 61 -20.78 -25.97 -9.83
N ARG A 62 -21.11 -26.98 -9.03
CA ARG A 62 -20.91 -28.40 -9.38
C ARG A 62 -21.69 -28.80 -10.65
N SER A 63 -22.90 -28.29 -10.81
CA SER A 63 -23.76 -28.55 -11.97
C SER A 63 -23.72 -27.43 -13.01
N ALA A 64 -22.90 -26.40 -12.80
CA ALA A 64 -22.72 -25.32 -13.77
C ALA A 64 -21.87 -25.80 -14.95
N PRO A 65 -22.07 -25.24 -16.16
CA PRO A 65 -21.22 -25.56 -17.30
C PRO A 65 -19.77 -25.18 -17.03
N LYS A 66 -18.83 -25.94 -17.58
CA LYS A 66 -17.41 -25.59 -17.61
C LYS A 66 -17.18 -24.46 -18.61
N PHE A 67 -16.05 -23.76 -18.46
CA PHE A 67 -15.75 -22.62 -19.32
C PHE A 67 -15.76 -22.97 -20.83
N HIS A 68 -15.22 -24.14 -21.21
CA HIS A 68 -15.21 -24.56 -22.62
C HIS A 68 -16.60 -24.76 -23.24
N GLU A 69 -17.63 -25.03 -22.42
CA GLU A 69 -19.00 -25.22 -22.88
C GLU A 69 -19.69 -23.87 -23.20
N VAL A 70 -19.25 -22.79 -22.55
CA VAL A 70 -19.78 -21.43 -22.75
C VAL A 70 -18.90 -20.54 -23.63
N ALA A 71 -17.65 -20.95 -23.89
CA ALA A 71 -16.63 -20.17 -24.59
C ALA A 71 -17.10 -19.66 -25.96
N LYS A 72 -17.73 -20.53 -26.78
CA LYS A 72 -18.25 -20.16 -28.11
C LYS A 72 -19.25 -19.00 -28.02
N ARG A 73 -20.20 -19.07 -27.07
CA ARG A 73 -21.23 -18.05 -26.89
C ARG A 73 -20.62 -16.70 -26.48
N ILE A 74 -19.56 -16.72 -25.67
CA ILE A 74 -18.84 -15.51 -25.27
C ILE A 74 -18.12 -14.87 -26.47
N VAL A 75 -17.50 -15.67 -27.35
CA VAL A 75 -16.89 -15.15 -28.59
C VAL A 75 -17.94 -14.47 -29.46
N GLU A 76 -19.09 -15.13 -29.69
CA GLU A 76 -20.18 -14.63 -30.54
C GLU A 76 -20.79 -13.32 -30.02
N ILE A 77 -21.11 -13.24 -28.72
CA ILE A 77 -21.75 -12.03 -28.15
C ILE A 77 -20.79 -10.83 -28.11
N THR A 78 -19.48 -11.07 -28.04
CA THR A 78 -18.45 -10.01 -27.99
C THR A 78 -17.88 -9.65 -29.36
N GLU A 79 -18.30 -10.33 -30.42
CA GLU A 79 -17.78 -10.11 -31.77
C GLU A 79 -18.06 -8.68 -32.27
N GLY A 80 -17.02 -8.04 -32.79
CA GLY A 80 -17.04 -6.64 -33.23
C GLY A 80 -17.37 -5.60 -32.14
N ALA A 81 -17.36 -5.98 -30.85
CA ALA A 81 -17.71 -5.10 -29.74
C ALA A 81 -16.48 -4.66 -28.92
N VAL A 82 -16.56 -3.47 -28.33
CA VAL A 82 -15.64 -3.05 -27.27
C VAL A 82 -16.14 -3.61 -25.94
N ILE A 83 -15.29 -4.35 -25.23
CA ILE A 83 -15.61 -4.83 -23.87
C ILE A 83 -15.57 -3.65 -22.91
N VAL A 84 -16.66 -3.43 -22.19
CA VAL A 84 -16.80 -2.37 -21.19
C VAL A 84 -16.98 -3.01 -19.82
N ALA A 85 -16.16 -2.65 -18.85
CA ALA A 85 -16.26 -3.20 -17.49
C ALA A 85 -15.81 -2.17 -16.45
N HIS A 86 -16.27 -2.34 -15.21
CA HIS A 86 -15.89 -1.48 -14.10
C HIS A 86 -14.65 -2.02 -13.40
N ASN A 87 -13.48 -1.54 -13.84
CA ASN A 87 -12.16 -2.17 -13.68
C ASN A 87 -11.87 -3.24 -14.75
N ALA A 88 -12.08 -2.89 -16.02
CA ALA A 88 -11.99 -3.80 -17.17
C ALA A 88 -10.70 -4.62 -17.27
N GLN A 89 -9.58 -4.14 -16.73
CA GLN A 89 -8.33 -4.91 -16.69
C GLN A 89 -8.47 -6.22 -15.93
N PHE A 90 -9.25 -6.24 -14.85
CA PHE A 90 -9.42 -7.43 -14.02
C PHE A 90 -10.26 -8.49 -14.74
N ASP A 91 -11.48 -8.14 -15.16
CA ASP A 91 -12.42 -9.06 -15.81
C ASP A 91 -11.86 -9.56 -17.14
N TYR A 92 -11.30 -8.65 -17.95
CA TYR A 92 -10.77 -9.01 -19.26
C TYR A 92 -9.57 -9.97 -19.15
N ARG A 93 -8.66 -9.75 -18.19
CA ARG A 93 -7.53 -10.66 -17.92
C ARG A 93 -8.02 -12.06 -17.52
N ILE A 94 -9.02 -12.15 -16.65
CA ILE A 94 -9.57 -13.46 -16.22
C ILE A 94 -10.20 -14.16 -17.41
N LEU A 95 -10.98 -13.45 -18.21
CA LEU A 95 -11.60 -13.98 -19.41
C LEU A 95 -10.55 -14.51 -20.41
N ARG A 96 -9.51 -13.73 -20.66
CA ARG A 96 -8.38 -14.15 -21.52
C ARG A 96 -7.63 -15.35 -20.96
N THR A 97 -7.44 -15.42 -19.65
CA THR A 97 -6.79 -16.55 -19.00
C THR A 97 -7.55 -17.85 -19.26
N GLU A 98 -8.87 -17.82 -19.16
CA GLU A 98 -9.69 -19.00 -19.47
C GLU A 98 -9.62 -19.39 -20.96
N PHE A 99 -9.67 -18.42 -21.89
CA PHE A 99 -9.49 -18.72 -23.31
C PHE A 99 -8.09 -19.25 -23.65
N ARG A 100 -7.04 -18.73 -23.00
CA ARG A 100 -5.66 -19.20 -23.16
C ARG A 100 -5.52 -20.65 -22.72
N ARG A 101 -6.22 -21.07 -21.66
CA ARG A 101 -6.25 -22.49 -21.23
C ARG A 101 -6.88 -23.40 -22.27
N LEU A 102 -7.76 -22.88 -23.12
CA LEU A 102 -8.31 -23.58 -24.28
C LEU A 102 -7.44 -23.48 -25.55
N GLY A 103 -6.28 -22.81 -25.49
CA GLY A 103 -5.43 -22.57 -26.65
C GLY A 103 -5.97 -21.50 -27.61
N TYR A 104 -6.93 -20.68 -27.17
CA TYR A 104 -7.52 -19.61 -27.98
C TYR A 104 -7.00 -18.24 -27.53
N ASP A 105 -6.46 -17.44 -28.45
CA ASP A 105 -6.04 -16.07 -28.15
C ASP A 105 -7.22 -15.09 -28.26
N PHE A 106 -7.90 -14.86 -27.15
CA PHE A 106 -9.06 -13.98 -27.11
C PHE A 106 -8.65 -12.50 -27.08
N GLN A 107 -8.91 -11.79 -28.17
CA GLN A 107 -8.56 -10.37 -28.33
C GLN A 107 -9.79 -9.51 -28.62
N ARG A 108 -9.97 -8.44 -27.83
CA ARG A 108 -11.04 -7.44 -27.96
C ARG A 108 -10.53 -6.10 -27.45
N LYS A 109 -11.02 -5.00 -28.04
CA LYS A 109 -10.80 -3.66 -27.50
C LYS A 109 -11.50 -3.55 -26.14
N THR A 110 -10.91 -2.79 -25.21
CA THR A 110 -11.50 -2.62 -23.87
C THR A 110 -11.71 -1.15 -23.51
N LEU A 111 -12.68 -0.88 -22.65
CA LEU A 111 -12.94 0.40 -22.04
C LEU A 111 -13.24 0.21 -20.55
N CYS A 112 -12.54 0.96 -19.71
CA CYS A 112 -12.72 0.91 -18.27
C CYS A 112 -13.57 2.09 -17.79
N THR A 113 -14.71 1.82 -17.16
CA THR A 113 -15.59 2.91 -16.66
C THR A 113 -14.99 3.66 -15.47
N VAL A 114 -14.01 3.09 -14.77
CA VAL A 114 -13.21 3.82 -13.76
C VAL A 114 -12.37 4.91 -14.40
N ASP A 115 -11.69 4.61 -15.52
CA ASP A 115 -10.87 5.61 -16.21
C ASP A 115 -11.75 6.69 -16.85
N LEU A 116 -12.85 6.26 -17.46
CA LEU A 116 -13.81 7.17 -18.07
C LEU A 116 -14.45 8.10 -17.02
N SER A 117 -14.84 7.56 -15.87
CA SER A 117 -15.38 8.39 -14.77
C SER A 117 -14.35 9.33 -14.17
N LYS A 118 -13.07 8.97 -14.07
CA LYS A 118 -12.02 9.92 -13.63
C LYS A 118 -11.84 11.10 -14.57
N LYS A 119 -12.00 10.89 -15.88
CA LYS A 119 -11.93 11.97 -16.87
C LYS A 119 -13.19 12.85 -16.87
N LEU A 120 -14.37 12.23 -16.77
CA LEU A 120 -15.66 12.92 -16.93
C LEU A 120 -16.28 13.41 -15.61
N LEU A 121 -15.84 12.87 -14.48
CA LEU A 121 -16.33 13.15 -13.12
C LEU A 121 -15.13 13.27 -12.15
N PRO A 122 -14.19 14.20 -12.37
CA PRO A 122 -12.96 14.29 -11.57
C PRO A 122 -13.21 14.58 -10.08
N ASP A 123 -14.32 15.22 -9.75
CA ASP A 123 -14.68 15.63 -8.39
C ASP A 123 -15.46 14.55 -7.61
N ALA A 124 -15.62 13.34 -8.16
CA ALA A 124 -16.30 12.25 -7.47
C ALA A 124 -15.47 11.75 -6.27
N GLU A 125 -16.10 11.64 -5.09
CA GLU A 125 -15.43 11.18 -3.85
C GLU A 125 -14.83 9.76 -3.96
N SER A 126 -15.40 8.92 -4.82
CA SER A 126 -14.90 7.58 -5.09
C SER A 126 -15.33 7.11 -6.48
N HIS A 127 -14.42 6.41 -7.15
CA HIS A 127 -14.68 5.76 -8.43
C HIS A 127 -14.95 4.25 -8.32
N SER A 128 -15.10 3.72 -7.10
CA SER A 128 -15.55 2.33 -6.92
C SER A 128 -17.03 2.18 -7.30
N LEU A 129 -17.42 1.15 -8.03
CA LEU A 129 -18.77 0.98 -8.59
C LEU A 129 -19.85 1.33 -7.58
N GLY A 130 -19.88 0.62 -6.44
CA GLY A 130 -20.90 0.79 -5.42
C GLY A 130 -21.01 2.21 -4.85
N LYS A 131 -19.88 2.90 -4.57
CA LYS A 131 -19.94 4.29 -4.06
C LYS A 131 -20.34 5.27 -5.17
N LEU A 132 -19.78 5.09 -6.36
CA LEU A 132 -20.01 5.97 -7.49
C LEU A 132 -21.48 5.93 -7.93
N VAL A 133 -22.03 4.73 -8.17
CA VAL A 133 -23.43 4.58 -8.59
C VAL A 133 -24.41 5.12 -7.54
N ARG A 134 -24.11 4.95 -6.24
CA ARG A 134 -24.92 5.54 -5.16
C ARG A 134 -24.90 7.06 -5.17
N SER A 135 -23.71 7.67 -5.30
CA SER A 135 -23.58 9.13 -5.37
C SER A 135 -24.31 9.74 -6.57
N LEU A 136 -24.47 8.96 -7.64
CA LEU A 136 -25.14 9.33 -8.88
C LEU A 136 -26.63 8.97 -8.92
N GLY A 137 -27.19 8.39 -7.85
CA GLY A 137 -28.60 7.97 -7.82
C GLY A 137 -28.93 6.76 -8.70
N ILE A 138 -27.93 5.97 -9.12
CA ILE A 138 -28.13 4.77 -9.93
C ILE A 138 -28.47 3.59 -9.00
N PRO A 139 -29.65 2.96 -9.13
CA PRO A 139 -30.05 1.85 -8.28
C PRO A 139 -29.24 0.60 -8.63
N MET A 140 -28.77 -0.09 -7.58
CA MET A 140 -27.97 -1.31 -7.63
C MET A 140 -28.67 -2.39 -6.79
N SER A 141 -29.08 -3.47 -7.44
CA SER A 141 -29.62 -4.69 -6.83
C SER A 141 -28.60 -5.82 -6.98
N ASP A 142 -28.61 -6.79 -6.06
CA ASP A 142 -27.75 -8.00 -6.12
C ASP A 142 -26.25 -7.67 -6.27
N ARG A 143 -25.74 -6.84 -5.36
CA ARG A 143 -24.32 -6.48 -5.31
C ARG A 143 -23.46 -7.74 -5.14
N HIS A 144 -22.31 -7.82 -5.83
CA HIS A 144 -21.43 -9.01 -5.84
C HIS A 144 -22.06 -10.23 -6.51
N ARG A 145 -22.92 -9.94 -7.50
CA ARG A 145 -23.39 -10.89 -8.51
C ARG A 145 -23.11 -10.29 -9.86
N ALA A 146 -22.59 -11.09 -10.77
CA ALA A 146 -22.07 -10.58 -12.04
C ALA A 146 -23.14 -9.79 -12.81
N ASN A 147 -24.39 -10.28 -12.83
CA ASN A 147 -25.46 -9.58 -13.52
C ASN A 147 -25.87 -8.25 -12.85
N GLY A 148 -25.89 -8.20 -11.52
CA GLY A 148 -26.24 -6.98 -10.78
C GLY A 148 -25.23 -5.86 -11.05
N ASP A 149 -23.94 -6.21 -10.97
CA ASP A 149 -22.84 -5.28 -11.22
C ASP A 149 -22.70 -4.90 -12.70
N ALA A 150 -22.96 -5.81 -13.65
CA ALA A 150 -23.01 -5.50 -15.08
C ALA A 150 -24.15 -4.52 -15.44
N ILE A 151 -25.34 -4.66 -14.84
CA ILE A 151 -26.46 -3.72 -15.05
C ILE A 151 -26.13 -2.33 -14.49
N ALA A 152 -25.54 -2.27 -13.29
CA ALA A 152 -25.09 -1.01 -12.71
C ALA A 152 -24.03 -0.34 -13.59
N THR A 153 -23.07 -1.12 -14.10
CA THR A 153 -22.03 -0.68 -15.03
C THR A 153 -22.62 -0.16 -16.34
N LEU A 154 -23.62 -0.84 -16.91
CA LEU A 154 -24.33 -0.38 -18.11
C LEU A 154 -24.99 0.98 -17.90
N LYS A 155 -25.71 1.17 -16.78
CA LYS A 155 -26.37 2.45 -16.47
C LYS A 155 -25.35 3.57 -16.28
N LEU A 156 -24.27 3.30 -15.55
CA LEU A 156 -23.16 4.23 -15.39
C LEU A 156 -22.56 4.59 -16.75
N PHE A 157 -22.31 3.59 -17.59
CA PHE A 157 -21.70 3.79 -18.90
C PHE A 157 -22.58 4.65 -19.82
N LYS A 158 -23.89 4.45 -19.85
CA LYS A 158 -24.84 5.33 -20.57
C LYS A 158 -24.68 6.79 -20.14
N MET A 159 -24.69 7.04 -18.83
CA MET A 159 -24.54 8.41 -18.30
C MET A 159 -23.17 9.02 -18.64
N LEU A 160 -22.10 8.22 -18.68
CA LEU A 160 -20.78 8.68 -19.10
C LEU A 160 -20.72 8.96 -20.61
N LEU A 161 -21.38 8.16 -21.44
CA LEU A 161 -21.51 8.43 -22.89
C LEU A 161 -22.23 9.76 -23.13
N ASP A 162 -23.31 10.02 -22.41
CA ASP A 162 -24.08 11.28 -22.55
C ASP A 162 -23.27 12.51 -22.11
N LYS A 163 -22.35 12.34 -21.15
CA LYS A 163 -21.44 13.41 -20.69
C LYS A 163 -20.30 13.70 -21.68
N ASP A 164 -19.89 12.75 -22.50
CA ASP A 164 -18.89 12.95 -23.55
C ASP A 164 -19.52 13.53 -24.83
N SER A 165 -19.99 14.78 -24.75
CA SER A 165 -20.71 15.46 -25.83
C SER A 165 -19.92 15.56 -27.14
N GLY A 166 -18.58 15.59 -27.05
CA GLY A 166 -17.67 15.60 -28.20
C GLY A 166 -17.34 14.21 -28.76
N LYS A 167 -17.72 13.12 -28.08
CA LYS A 167 -17.39 11.71 -28.43
C LYS A 167 -15.89 11.42 -28.60
N THR A 168 -15.03 12.29 -28.07
CA THR A 168 -13.58 12.18 -28.18
C THR A 168 -13.00 11.40 -27.02
N ILE A 169 -13.52 11.61 -25.80
CA ILE A 169 -12.98 11.04 -24.56
C ILE A 169 -13.16 9.53 -24.54
N VAL A 170 -14.32 9.03 -24.99
CA VAL A 170 -14.59 7.60 -25.12
C VAL A 170 -13.58 6.97 -26.08
N THR A 171 -13.36 7.58 -27.24
CA THR A 171 -12.43 7.08 -28.26
C THR A 171 -10.99 7.04 -27.74
N GLU A 172 -10.55 8.07 -26.99
CA GLU A 172 -9.22 8.09 -26.35
C GLU A 172 -9.03 7.03 -25.26
N VAL A 173 -10.12 6.62 -24.61
CA VAL A 173 -10.08 5.66 -23.49
C VAL A 173 -10.25 4.23 -23.98
N ILE A 174 -10.72 4.03 -25.22
CA ILE A 174 -10.68 2.72 -25.86
C ILE A 174 -9.23 2.28 -25.98
N ARG A 175 -8.96 1.10 -25.42
CA ARG A 175 -7.66 0.45 -25.46
C ARG A 175 -7.67 -0.60 -26.57
N GLU A 176 -6.78 -0.43 -27.53
CA GLU A 176 -6.29 -1.53 -28.37
C GLU A 176 -5.13 -2.22 -27.60
N GLU A 177 -4.92 -3.50 -27.85
CA GLU A 177 -4.11 -4.37 -26.97
C GLU A 177 -2.72 -3.83 -26.59
N SER A 178 -2.43 -3.87 -25.28
CA SER A 178 -1.10 -4.03 -24.62
C SER A 178 -1.12 -3.59 -23.15
N GLN A 179 -2.16 -2.90 -22.65
CA GLN A 179 -2.15 -2.38 -21.28
C GLN A 179 -2.91 -3.27 -20.30
N GLY A 180 -2.15 -4.16 -19.63
CA GLY A 180 -2.56 -4.72 -18.35
C GLY A 180 -2.24 -6.19 -18.11
N GLU A 181 -1.79 -6.92 -19.14
CA GLU A 181 -1.19 -8.25 -18.97
C GLU A 181 0.33 -8.13 -19.01
N LEU A 182 0.96 -8.88 -18.11
CA LEU A 182 2.40 -9.04 -18.11
C LEU A 182 2.81 -9.73 -19.41
N SER A 183 3.76 -9.13 -20.14
CA SER A 183 4.49 -9.85 -21.19
C SER A 183 5.12 -11.13 -20.63
N PRO A 184 5.42 -12.15 -21.45
CA PRO A 184 6.09 -13.37 -20.99
C PRO A 184 7.33 -13.08 -20.14
N THR A 185 8.16 -12.13 -20.56
CA THR A 185 9.33 -11.68 -19.80
C THR A 185 8.96 -11.11 -18.43
N GLN A 186 7.90 -10.29 -18.33
CA GLN A 186 7.45 -9.75 -17.05
C GLN A 186 6.83 -10.83 -16.15
N LEU A 187 6.16 -11.84 -16.72
CA LEU A 187 5.68 -13.00 -15.97
C LEU A 187 6.85 -13.79 -15.37
N ASP A 188 7.90 -14.02 -16.15
CA ASP A 188 9.11 -14.73 -15.69
C ASP A 188 9.83 -13.95 -14.57
N ILE A 189 9.92 -12.63 -14.71
CA ILE A 189 10.47 -11.76 -13.66
C ILE A 189 9.65 -11.90 -12.37
N VAL A 190 8.31 -11.80 -12.44
CA VAL A 190 7.45 -11.86 -11.26
C VAL A 190 7.41 -13.26 -10.65
N SER A 191 7.44 -14.30 -11.47
CA SER A 191 7.37 -15.69 -11.00
C SER A 191 8.61 -16.07 -10.19
N GLY A 192 9.80 -15.60 -10.59
CA GLY A 192 11.08 -15.83 -9.93
C GLY A 192 11.36 -15.01 -8.67
N LEU A 193 10.50 -14.04 -8.31
CA LEU A 193 10.68 -13.23 -7.10
C LEU A 193 10.13 -13.90 -5.84
N PRO A 194 10.79 -13.76 -4.68
CA PRO A 194 10.32 -14.32 -3.42
C PRO A 194 9.17 -13.51 -2.81
N SER A 195 8.40 -14.16 -1.93
CA SER A 195 7.36 -13.51 -1.11
C SER A 195 7.91 -13.09 0.27
N GLU A 196 9.03 -12.36 0.27
CA GLU A 196 9.79 -12.03 1.48
C GLU A 196 10.01 -10.52 1.66
N THR A 197 10.42 -10.12 2.88
CA THR A 197 10.77 -8.75 3.25
C THR A 197 12.17 -8.39 2.79
N GLY A 198 12.31 -7.23 2.13
CA GLY A 198 13.59 -6.76 1.61
C GLY A 198 13.48 -5.52 0.73
N VAL A 199 14.52 -5.29 -0.07
CA VAL A 199 14.61 -4.22 -1.07
C VAL A 199 14.70 -4.86 -2.46
N TYR A 200 13.88 -4.41 -3.40
CA TYR A 200 13.97 -4.84 -4.81
C TYR A 200 14.49 -3.69 -5.67
N TYR A 201 15.18 -4.06 -6.76
CA TYR A 201 15.79 -3.13 -7.70
C TYR A 201 15.35 -3.53 -9.11
N MET A 202 14.80 -2.58 -9.85
CA MET A 202 14.43 -2.72 -11.25
C MET A 202 15.56 -2.18 -12.11
N HIS A 203 16.02 -3.00 -13.05
CA HIS A 203 17.14 -2.70 -13.93
C HIS A 203 16.65 -2.58 -15.36
N ASP A 204 17.22 -1.66 -16.13
CA ASP A 204 16.96 -1.58 -17.57
C ASP A 204 17.80 -2.58 -18.38
N LYS A 205 17.81 -2.40 -19.71
CA LYS A 205 18.55 -3.24 -20.65
C LYS A 205 20.07 -3.15 -20.50
N ASP A 206 20.57 -2.04 -19.96
CA ASP A 206 22.00 -1.77 -19.81
C ASP A 206 22.49 -2.20 -18.41
N GLY A 207 21.57 -2.67 -17.55
CA GLY A 207 21.86 -3.12 -16.19
C GLY A 207 21.79 -1.99 -15.15
N GLU A 208 21.34 -0.80 -15.54
CA GLU A 208 21.26 0.36 -14.66
C GLU A 208 20.02 0.31 -13.76
N ILE A 209 20.18 0.68 -12.49
CA ILE A 209 19.06 0.75 -11.54
C ILE A 209 18.17 1.95 -11.91
N ILE A 210 16.99 1.66 -12.44
CA ILE A 210 16.01 2.70 -12.83
C ILE A 210 15.00 2.99 -11.73
N PHE A 211 14.77 2.01 -10.85
CA PHE A 211 13.88 2.13 -9.72
C PHE A 211 14.25 1.13 -8.61
N LEU A 212 14.07 1.50 -7.35
CA LEU A 212 14.18 0.59 -6.21
C LEU A 212 13.13 0.89 -5.13
N GLY A 213 12.85 -0.08 -4.27
CA GLY A 213 12.08 0.21 -3.07
C GLY A 213 11.97 -0.94 -2.06
N LYS A 214 11.51 -0.62 -0.86
CA LYS A 214 11.28 -1.57 0.23
C LYS A 214 9.95 -2.30 0.08
N THR A 215 9.88 -3.52 0.60
CA THR A 215 8.66 -4.33 0.56
C THR A 215 8.64 -5.40 1.65
N LYS A 216 7.43 -5.85 2.04
CA LYS A 216 7.21 -7.09 2.82
C LYS A 216 7.03 -8.33 1.94
N ASN A 217 6.79 -8.11 0.64
CA ASN A 217 6.57 -9.16 -0.34
C ASN A 217 6.99 -8.66 -1.73
N ALA A 218 8.16 -9.10 -2.20
CA ALA A 218 8.74 -8.63 -3.47
C ALA A 218 7.87 -8.99 -4.67
N LYS A 219 7.43 -10.26 -4.75
CA LYS A 219 6.55 -10.75 -5.81
C LYS A 219 5.30 -9.89 -5.98
N LYS A 220 4.55 -9.65 -4.89
CA LYS A 220 3.34 -8.83 -4.89
C LYS A 220 3.63 -7.39 -5.31
N ARG A 221 4.70 -6.79 -4.78
CA ARG A 221 5.01 -5.38 -5.02
C ARG A 221 5.47 -5.10 -6.46
N VAL A 222 6.28 -5.98 -7.03
CA VAL A 222 6.74 -5.86 -8.42
C VAL A 222 5.60 -6.11 -9.39
N ASN A 223 4.74 -7.10 -9.12
CA ASN A 223 3.53 -7.32 -9.91
C ASN A 223 2.66 -6.04 -9.97
N GLN A 224 2.45 -5.37 -8.84
CA GLN A 224 1.70 -4.10 -8.80
C GLN A 224 2.29 -3.04 -9.73
N HIS A 225 3.62 -2.89 -9.79
CA HIS A 225 4.24 -1.94 -10.72
C HIS A 225 3.99 -2.29 -12.18
N PHE A 226 4.01 -3.58 -12.51
CA PHE A 226 3.77 -4.03 -13.87
C PHE A 226 2.30 -4.08 -14.28
N THR A 227 1.37 -4.11 -13.32
CA THR A 227 -0.08 -4.11 -13.61
C THR A 227 -0.73 -2.74 -13.46
N ASN A 228 -0.13 -1.80 -12.72
CA ASN A 228 -0.73 -0.48 -12.50
C ASN A 228 -0.70 0.41 -13.76
N VAL A 229 -1.59 1.40 -13.80
CA VAL A 229 -1.84 2.24 -15.00
C VAL A 229 -1.27 3.68 -14.90
N GLY A 230 -0.53 4.00 -13.85
CA GLY A 230 0.09 5.33 -13.66
C GLY A 230 1.27 5.60 -14.59
N GLN A 231 1.65 6.88 -14.76
CA GLN A 231 2.80 7.27 -15.60
C GLN A 231 4.10 6.56 -15.17
N LEU A 232 4.36 6.48 -13.86
CA LEU A 232 5.49 5.74 -13.32
C LEU A 232 5.42 4.25 -13.71
N ALA A 233 4.27 3.61 -13.50
CA ALA A 233 4.07 2.21 -13.81
C ALA A 233 4.34 1.90 -15.29
N ARG A 234 3.86 2.75 -16.22
CA ARG A 234 4.13 2.63 -17.66
C ARG A 234 5.62 2.71 -18.00
N LYS A 235 6.36 3.63 -17.35
CA LYS A 235 7.83 3.73 -17.53
C LYS A 235 8.52 2.47 -17.04
N LEU A 236 8.18 2.01 -15.84
CA LEU A 236 8.76 0.79 -15.26
C LEU A 236 8.43 -0.46 -16.10
N GLN A 237 7.20 -0.60 -16.59
CA GLN A 237 6.79 -1.70 -17.47
C GLN A 237 7.63 -1.74 -18.76
N LYS A 238 7.88 -0.58 -19.37
CA LYS A 238 8.61 -0.46 -20.63
C LYS A 238 10.11 -0.71 -20.46
N GLU A 239 10.70 -0.12 -19.43
CA GLU A 239 12.15 -0.05 -19.27
C GLU A 239 12.74 -1.23 -18.51
N THR A 240 12.00 -1.84 -17.56
CA THR A 240 12.53 -2.94 -16.73
C THR A 240 12.80 -4.19 -17.55
N LYS A 241 14.04 -4.70 -17.48
CA LYS A 241 14.47 -5.98 -18.07
C LYS A 241 14.83 -7.04 -17.04
N LYS A 242 15.20 -6.62 -15.84
CA LYS A 242 15.53 -7.53 -14.74
C LYS A 242 15.10 -6.91 -13.41
N VAL A 243 14.75 -7.76 -12.46
CA VAL A 243 14.57 -7.36 -11.06
C VAL A 243 15.50 -8.17 -10.18
N SER A 244 16.31 -7.50 -9.37
CA SER A 244 17.07 -8.13 -8.30
C SER A 244 16.40 -7.86 -6.95
N PHE A 245 16.66 -8.72 -5.98
CA PHE A 245 16.09 -8.63 -4.64
C PHE A 245 17.14 -8.90 -3.59
N ASP A 246 17.11 -8.09 -2.53
CA ASP A 246 18.01 -8.16 -1.39
C ASP A 246 17.15 -8.38 -0.14
N ARG A 247 17.22 -9.61 0.36
CA ARG A 247 16.43 -10.10 1.50
C ARG A 247 16.97 -9.47 2.78
N THR A 248 16.08 -8.81 3.53
CA THR A 248 16.47 -8.18 4.81
C THR A 248 15.89 -8.89 6.04
N GLY A 249 14.78 -9.61 5.89
CA GLY A 249 14.06 -10.24 7.01
C GLY A 249 13.24 -9.27 7.85
N SER A 250 13.86 -8.14 8.22
CA SER A 250 13.24 -7.05 9.00
C SER A 250 12.77 -5.90 8.11
N GLU A 251 11.60 -5.35 8.46
CA GLU A 251 11.07 -4.15 7.80
C GLU A 251 11.91 -2.90 8.12
N LEU A 252 12.41 -2.76 9.36
CA LEU A 252 13.23 -1.60 9.73
C LEU A 252 14.52 -1.57 8.90
N VAL A 253 15.19 -2.73 8.79
CA VAL A 253 16.38 -2.85 7.93
C VAL A 253 16.04 -2.55 6.47
N ALA A 254 14.89 -3.00 5.95
CA ALA A 254 14.47 -2.69 4.59
C ALA A 254 14.26 -1.19 4.35
N ILE A 255 13.64 -0.47 5.31
CA ILE A 255 13.39 0.98 5.21
C ILE A 255 14.73 1.75 5.26
N LEU A 256 15.60 1.42 6.20
CA LEU A 256 16.92 2.04 6.34
C LEU A 256 17.78 1.81 5.09
N LYS A 257 17.81 0.57 4.59
CA LYS A 257 18.55 0.20 3.39
C LYS A 257 18.01 0.91 2.15
N GLU A 258 16.69 0.96 1.95
CA GLU A 258 16.07 1.73 0.87
C GLU A 258 16.51 3.21 0.93
N TYR A 259 16.47 3.85 2.10
CA TYR A 259 16.89 5.25 2.25
C TYR A 259 18.34 5.48 1.79
N GLN A 260 19.27 4.61 2.20
CA GLN A 260 20.67 4.72 1.80
C GLN A 260 20.88 4.43 0.30
N GLU A 261 20.22 3.41 -0.23
CA GLU A 261 20.31 3.05 -1.65
C GLU A 261 19.72 4.13 -2.57
N LEU A 262 18.65 4.83 -2.14
CA LEU A 262 18.11 5.97 -2.87
C LEU A 262 19.10 7.14 -2.91
N LYS A 263 19.78 7.44 -1.80
CA LYS A 263 20.78 8.51 -1.74
C LYS A 263 22.00 8.20 -2.61
N LYS A 264 22.43 6.93 -2.63
CA LYS A 264 23.60 6.45 -3.36
C LYS A 264 23.35 6.35 -4.87
N ASN A 265 22.32 5.61 -5.29
CA ASN A 265 22.14 5.28 -6.72
C ASN A 265 21.30 6.30 -7.47
N ARG A 266 20.49 7.09 -6.76
CA ARG A 266 19.56 8.08 -7.30
C ARG A 266 18.80 7.64 -8.58
N PRO A 267 18.04 6.53 -8.52
CA PRO A 267 17.41 5.98 -9.72
C PRO A 267 16.44 6.98 -10.37
N ARG A 268 16.47 7.05 -11.70
CA ARG A 268 15.78 8.08 -12.49
C ARG A 268 14.25 8.15 -12.27
N HIS A 269 13.62 7.04 -11.87
CA HIS A 269 12.16 6.98 -11.66
C HIS A 269 11.75 7.04 -10.18
N ASN A 270 12.69 7.01 -9.24
CA ASN A 270 12.37 7.23 -7.83
C ASN A 270 12.17 8.71 -7.55
N HIS A 271 11.12 9.03 -6.79
CA HIS A 271 11.04 10.34 -6.15
C HIS A 271 11.95 10.34 -4.93
N ILE A 272 13.01 11.16 -4.96
CA ILE A 272 13.96 11.29 -3.86
C ILE A 272 13.69 12.62 -3.20
N ALA A 273 13.20 12.57 -1.95
CA ALA A 273 12.94 13.78 -1.18
C ALA A 273 14.24 14.59 -1.05
N LYS A 274 14.20 15.85 -1.47
CA LYS A 274 15.34 16.77 -1.33
C LYS A 274 15.54 17.26 0.12
N ASN A 275 14.52 17.10 0.96
CA ASN A 275 14.42 17.65 2.31
C ASN A 275 14.24 16.54 3.37
N LYS A 276 14.08 16.96 4.63
CA LYS A 276 13.76 16.09 5.78
C LYS A 276 12.47 15.29 5.52
N LEU A 277 12.43 14.05 6.01
CA LEU A 277 11.25 13.15 5.93
C LEU A 277 10.12 13.54 6.89
N PHE A 278 10.37 14.53 7.73
CA PHE A 278 9.46 15.06 8.74
C PHE A 278 9.35 16.58 8.59
N SER A 279 8.22 17.13 9.06
CA SER A 279 7.87 18.55 8.90
C SER A 279 7.55 19.23 10.23
N HIS A 280 7.18 18.45 11.25
CA HIS A 280 6.80 18.93 12.57
C HIS A 280 7.55 18.15 13.64
N VAL A 281 7.69 18.76 14.81
CA VAL A 281 8.27 18.14 16.00
C VAL A 281 7.36 18.38 17.18
N VAL A 282 7.31 17.40 18.10
CA VAL A 282 6.72 17.57 19.42
C VAL A 282 7.87 17.90 20.37
N ASN A 283 7.86 19.11 20.92
CA ASN A 283 8.85 19.60 21.86
C ASN A 283 8.36 19.39 23.29
N PHE A 284 9.25 18.89 24.16
CA PHE A 284 9.02 18.76 25.59
C PHE A 284 9.96 19.72 26.31
N HIS A 285 9.43 20.74 26.98
CA HIS A 285 10.27 21.76 27.63
C HIS A 285 9.76 22.13 29.03
N LYS A 286 10.68 22.50 29.91
CA LYS A 286 10.41 22.87 31.31
C LYS A 286 10.76 24.34 31.59
N ASN A 287 10.62 25.22 30.58
CA ASN A 287 11.13 26.59 30.64
C ASN A 287 10.32 27.46 31.61
N GLY A 288 10.76 27.52 32.87
CA GLY A 288 10.17 28.39 33.90
C GLY A 288 8.82 27.91 34.47
N THR A 289 8.37 26.72 34.06
CA THR A 289 7.16 26.06 34.56
C THR A 289 7.52 24.93 35.53
N ALA A 290 6.63 24.63 36.49
CA ALA A 290 6.82 23.50 37.40
C ALA A 290 6.67 22.15 36.67
N HIS A 291 5.82 22.09 35.65
CA HIS A 291 5.54 20.91 34.83
C HIS A 291 6.13 21.02 33.42
N ILE A 292 6.33 19.88 32.74
CA ILE A 292 6.78 19.81 31.34
C ILE A 292 5.65 20.27 30.42
N THR A 293 5.92 21.24 29.54
CA THR A 293 4.99 21.71 28.52
C THR A 293 5.28 21.03 27.18
N ILE A 294 4.21 20.70 26.44
CA ILE A 294 4.27 20.00 25.16
C ILE A 294 3.76 20.93 24.05
N GLU A 295 4.55 21.09 23.00
CA GLU A 295 4.17 21.94 21.85
C GLU A 295 4.46 21.24 20.52
N ILE A 296 3.52 21.33 19.57
CA ILE A 296 3.72 20.90 18.19
C ILE A 296 4.16 22.10 17.36
N THR A 297 5.41 22.11 16.91
CA THR A 297 5.95 23.20 16.08
C THR A 297 6.32 22.71 14.68
N LYS A 298 6.25 23.61 13.69
CA LYS A 298 6.92 23.37 12.40
C LYS A 298 8.41 23.33 12.66
N HIS A 299 9.09 22.35 12.07
CA HIS A 299 10.53 22.18 12.26
C HIS A 299 11.29 23.48 11.95
N LYS A 300 11.78 24.15 12.99
CA LYS A 300 12.86 25.13 12.96
C LYS A 300 13.96 24.58 13.86
N TYR A 301 15.19 24.61 13.36
CA TYR A 301 16.37 23.97 13.97
C TYR A 301 16.45 24.23 15.48
N GLN A 302 16.26 23.22 16.32
CA GLN A 302 16.51 23.29 17.76
C GLN A 302 17.07 21.96 18.29
N LYS A 303 17.97 22.08 19.25
CA LYS A 303 18.93 21.05 19.71
C LYS A 303 18.41 20.23 20.92
N GLU A 304 17.14 20.37 21.28
CA GLU A 304 16.57 19.82 22.51
C GLU A 304 15.55 18.70 22.25
N GLN A 305 15.23 17.92 23.29
CA GLN A 305 14.47 16.67 23.24
C GLN A 305 13.13 16.81 22.49
N HIS A 306 13.10 16.32 21.25
CA HIS A 306 11.92 16.38 20.42
C HIS A 306 11.69 15.06 19.68
N ILE A 307 10.42 14.79 19.36
CA ILE A 307 10.03 13.64 18.53
C ILE A 307 9.51 14.17 17.20
N ALA A 308 10.08 13.69 16.10
CA ALA A 308 9.75 14.16 14.76
C ALA A 308 8.53 13.44 14.14
N PHE A 309 7.74 14.20 13.36
CA PHE A 309 6.48 13.79 12.73
C PHE A 309 6.31 14.33 11.31
N ASN A 310 5.59 13.60 10.46
CA ASN A 310 5.34 14.01 9.07
C ASN A 310 4.20 15.02 8.91
N GLY A 311 3.49 15.34 10.00
CA GLY A 311 2.45 16.37 10.04
C GLY A 311 1.78 16.46 11.42
N VAL A 312 1.08 17.57 11.67
CA VAL A 312 0.32 17.82 12.91
C VAL A 312 -0.64 16.66 13.27
N PRO A 313 -1.43 16.08 12.33
CA PRO A 313 -2.35 15.00 12.69
C PRO A 313 -1.63 13.76 13.24
N SER A 314 -0.44 13.44 12.74
CA SER A 314 0.35 12.30 13.22
C SER A 314 0.95 12.55 14.61
N ALA A 315 1.28 13.81 14.93
CA ALA A 315 1.74 14.22 16.25
C ALA A 315 0.59 14.18 17.27
N GLN A 316 -0.59 14.73 16.92
CA GLN A 316 -1.78 14.68 17.77
C GLN A 316 -2.23 13.24 18.04
N SER A 317 -2.26 12.38 17.02
CA SER A 317 -2.58 10.96 17.20
C SER A 317 -1.58 10.23 18.11
N PHE A 318 -0.31 10.63 18.09
CA PHE A 318 0.68 10.10 19.03
C PHE A 318 0.45 10.57 20.46
N LEU A 319 0.17 11.87 20.66
CA LEU A 319 -0.14 12.42 21.97
C LEU A 319 -1.42 11.79 22.56
N GLY A 320 -2.44 11.56 21.75
CA GLY A 320 -3.65 10.86 22.20
C GLY A 320 -3.35 9.43 22.70
N ARG A 321 -2.45 8.73 22.03
CA ARG A 321 -1.99 7.41 22.49
C ARG A 321 -1.19 7.48 23.79
N ILE A 322 -0.33 8.50 23.94
CA ILE A 322 0.41 8.73 25.20
C ILE A 322 -0.55 9.03 26.34
N SER A 323 -1.60 9.83 26.09
CA SER A 323 -2.67 10.12 27.06
C SER A 323 -3.28 8.83 27.60
N GLU A 324 -3.67 7.92 26.72
CA GLU A 324 -4.24 6.62 27.10
C GLU A 324 -3.21 5.71 27.79
N GLU A 325 -2.00 5.59 27.24
CA GLU A 325 -1.00 4.63 27.70
C GLU A 325 -0.38 4.98 29.07
N PHE A 326 -0.20 6.26 29.35
CA PHE A 326 0.44 6.75 30.58
C PHE A 326 -0.57 7.40 31.55
N GLU A 327 -1.86 7.32 31.24
CA GLU A 327 -2.95 7.92 32.03
C GLU A 327 -2.66 9.41 32.29
N LEU A 328 -2.45 10.16 31.21
CA LEU A 328 -2.20 11.61 31.21
C LEU A 328 -3.44 12.33 30.67
N ALA A 329 -3.87 13.41 31.33
CA ALA A 329 -5.02 14.20 30.87
C ALA A 329 -4.78 14.75 29.44
N PRO A 330 -5.74 14.61 28.50
CA PRO A 330 -5.59 15.12 27.13
C PRO A 330 -5.30 16.63 27.07
N SER A 331 -5.95 17.41 27.92
CA SER A 331 -5.76 18.86 28.09
C SER A 331 -4.32 19.20 28.46
N ALA A 332 -3.71 18.43 29.37
CA ALA A 332 -2.31 18.57 29.79
C ALA A 332 -1.28 18.18 28.69
N LEU A 333 -1.73 17.58 27.58
CA LEU A 333 -0.91 17.33 26.39
C LEU A 333 -1.22 18.31 25.23
N GLY A 334 -2.09 19.29 25.46
CA GLY A 334 -2.50 20.26 24.43
C GLY A 334 -3.43 19.67 23.35
N LEU A 335 -4.23 18.65 23.68
CA LEU A 335 -5.15 18.00 22.74
C LEU A 335 -6.56 18.61 22.70
N ASP A 336 -6.90 19.52 23.62
CA ASP A 336 -8.22 20.14 23.65
C ASP A 336 -8.36 21.39 22.76
N SER A 337 -9.45 21.39 21.98
CA SER A 337 -9.81 22.32 20.91
C SER A 337 -9.91 23.80 21.32
N ALA A 338 -9.92 24.12 22.61
CA ALA A 338 -10.11 25.48 23.13
C ALA A 338 -8.81 26.31 23.21
N THR A 339 -7.64 25.71 23.00
CA THR A 339 -6.34 26.38 23.18
C THR A 339 -5.76 27.01 21.91
N HIS A 340 -6.52 27.07 20.81
CA HIS A 340 -6.07 27.67 19.54
C HIS A 340 -5.78 29.19 19.58
N HIS A 341 -6.07 29.88 20.69
CA HIS A 341 -5.65 31.26 20.91
C HIS A 341 -5.24 31.50 22.37
N VAL A 342 -3.99 31.22 22.72
CA VAL A 342 -3.33 31.91 23.82
C VAL A 342 -2.04 32.52 23.29
N GLN A 343 -2.16 33.72 22.73
CA GLN A 343 -1.04 34.67 22.73
C GLN A 343 -0.87 35.14 24.18
N ASN A 344 0.28 34.84 24.76
CA ASN A 344 0.78 35.38 26.03
C ASN A 344 -0.11 35.14 27.28
N GLY A 345 0.34 34.23 28.15
CA GLY A 345 -0.10 34.15 29.54
C GLY A 345 -0.87 32.87 29.86
N SER A 346 -0.24 32.03 30.68
CA SER A 346 -0.82 30.93 31.49
C SER A 346 -2.16 30.38 31.01
N ALA A 347 -2.14 29.29 30.23
CA ALA A 347 -3.31 28.42 30.20
C ALA A 347 -3.52 27.89 31.63
N ASP A 348 -4.71 28.08 32.20
CA ASP A 348 -5.08 27.47 33.47
C ASP A 348 -5.16 25.96 33.29
N PHE A 349 -4.10 25.26 33.70
CA PHE A 349 -4.00 23.80 33.63
C PHE A 349 -4.57 23.21 34.93
N THR A 350 -5.90 23.16 35.04
CA THR A 350 -6.62 22.60 36.21
C THR A 350 -6.54 21.08 36.34
N ASP A 351 -5.93 20.39 35.37
CA ASP A 351 -5.99 18.92 35.24
C ASP A 351 -4.66 18.23 35.56
N ILE A 352 -3.72 18.93 36.22
CA ILE A 352 -2.48 18.36 36.75
C ILE A 352 -2.60 18.31 38.28
N ASP A 353 -3.05 17.18 38.81
CA ASP A 353 -3.22 16.98 40.26
C ASP A 353 -1.87 16.95 41.01
N ASP A 354 -0.85 16.33 40.41
CA ASP A 354 0.49 16.21 40.96
C ASP A 354 1.53 16.41 39.84
N VAL A 355 2.33 17.48 39.98
CA VAL A 355 3.33 17.91 39.00
C VAL A 355 4.48 16.90 38.88
N ASP A 356 4.90 16.28 39.96
CA ASP A 356 6.03 15.33 39.94
C ASP A 356 5.61 14.01 39.30
N VAL A 357 4.39 13.54 39.61
CA VAL A 357 3.79 12.36 38.95
C VAL A 357 3.60 12.62 37.46
N TYR A 358 3.06 13.79 37.08
CA TYR A 358 2.91 14.18 35.68
C TYR A 358 4.25 14.22 34.94
N ASN A 359 5.25 14.91 35.50
CA ASN A 359 6.57 15.03 34.89
C ASN A 359 7.24 13.66 34.71
N THR A 360 7.08 12.77 35.69
CA THR A 360 7.60 11.40 35.65
C THR A 360 6.94 10.61 34.52
N LYS A 361 5.60 10.67 34.40
CA LYS A 361 4.85 10.02 33.33
C LYS A 361 5.25 10.52 31.94
N VAL A 362 5.36 11.84 31.75
CA VAL A 362 5.77 12.46 30.47
C VAL A 362 7.21 12.07 30.11
N THR A 363 8.13 12.09 31.08
CA THR A 363 9.53 11.71 30.85
C THR A 363 9.64 10.23 30.49
N THR A 364 8.91 9.35 31.19
CA THR A 364 8.86 7.92 30.87
C THR A 364 8.33 7.66 29.46
N ALA A 365 7.30 8.41 29.04
CA ALA A 365 6.76 8.31 27.68
C ALA A 365 7.77 8.74 26.62
N LEU A 366 8.50 9.83 26.87
CA LEU A 366 9.57 10.31 25.99
C LEU A 366 10.71 9.29 25.89
N GLU A 367 11.17 8.76 27.02
CA GLU A 367 12.23 7.76 27.08
C GLU A 367 11.87 6.46 26.36
N LYS A 368 10.60 6.06 26.38
CA LYS A 368 10.13 4.87 25.67
C LYS A 368 10.22 5.00 24.15
N TYR A 369 9.95 6.20 23.63
CA TYR A 369 9.79 6.42 22.18
C TYR A 369 10.92 7.20 21.52
N SER A 370 11.84 7.78 22.31
CA SER A 370 13.03 8.45 21.80
C SER A 370 14.29 7.62 22.02
N ILE A 371 15.18 7.68 21.02
CA ILE A 371 16.53 7.10 21.10
C ILE A 371 17.59 8.14 21.48
N SER A 372 17.19 9.40 21.69
CA SER A 372 18.11 10.50 21.96
C SER A 372 19.00 10.21 23.17
N GLY A 373 20.32 10.34 22.99
CA GLY A 373 21.31 10.08 24.04
C GLY A 373 21.50 8.60 24.41
N LYS A 374 20.71 7.67 23.85
CA LYS A 374 20.76 6.25 24.22
C LYS A 374 21.68 5.44 23.32
N THR A 375 22.26 4.39 23.90
CA THR A 375 22.92 3.32 23.13
C THR A 375 22.05 2.07 23.19
N VAL A 376 21.40 1.76 22.07
CA VAL A 376 20.38 0.70 22.00
C VAL A 376 20.58 -0.19 20.79
N VAL A 377 20.16 -1.45 20.94
CA VAL A 377 20.08 -2.44 19.88
C VAL A 377 18.62 -2.81 19.68
N LEU A 378 18.12 -2.55 18.47
CA LEU A 378 16.79 -2.96 18.06
C LEU A 378 16.89 -4.31 17.36
N VAL A 379 16.21 -5.32 17.87
CA VAL A 379 16.30 -6.71 17.38
C VAL A 379 14.98 -7.13 16.75
N ASP A 380 15.06 -7.73 15.57
CA ASP A 380 13.91 -8.19 14.79
C ASP A 380 14.23 -9.51 14.06
N LYS A 381 13.28 -10.02 13.28
CA LYS A 381 13.44 -11.21 12.45
C LYS A 381 14.59 -11.04 11.45
N GLY A 382 15.53 -11.99 11.44
CA GLY A 382 16.58 -12.08 10.43
C GLY A 382 16.06 -12.60 9.10
N ARG A 383 17.01 -12.84 8.19
CA ARG A 383 16.70 -13.33 6.84
C ARG A 383 16.14 -14.74 6.96
N GLU A 384 16.85 -15.62 7.64
CA GLU A 384 16.54 -17.05 7.72
C GLU A 384 15.98 -17.48 9.09
N ILE A 385 15.58 -18.75 9.21
CA ILE A 385 15.11 -19.32 10.48
C ILE A 385 16.31 -19.42 11.44
N GLY A 386 16.16 -18.92 12.67
CA GLY A 386 17.24 -18.89 13.66
C GLY A 386 18.07 -17.60 13.64
N GLU A 387 18.07 -16.87 12.52
CA GLU A 387 18.76 -15.59 12.41
C GLU A 387 17.90 -14.43 12.96
N ARG A 388 18.55 -13.48 13.62
CA ARG A 388 17.98 -12.20 14.06
C ARG A 388 18.72 -11.06 13.36
N SER A 389 17.96 -10.06 12.90
CA SER A 389 18.55 -8.79 12.49
C SER A 389 18.69 -7.88 13.70
N PHE A 390 19.74 -7.06 13.71
CA PHE A 390 19.87 -5.98 14.68
C PHE A 390 20.13 -4.64 13.99
N VAL A 391 19.67 -3.56 14.62
CA VAL A 391 20.01 -2.18 14.28
C VAL A 391 20.66 -1.54 15.50
N LEU A 392 21.90 -1.06 15.36
CA LEU A 392 22.66 -0.45 16.45
C LEU A 392 22.54 1.07 16.37
N VAL A 393 22.16 1.67 17.50
CA VAL A 393 22.15 3.11 17.74
C VAL A 393 23.10 3.40 18.89
N LYS A 394 23.97 4.40 18.74
CA LYS A 394 24.94 4.82 19.77
C LYS A 394 24.79 6.32 20.00
N ASN A 395 24.58 6.72 21.25
CA ASN A 395 24.30 8.11 21.64
C ASN A 395 23.20 8.77 20.77
N GLY A 396 22.14 8.04 20.43
CA GLY A 396 21.05 8.48 19.55
C GLY A 396 21.34 8.52 18.04
N GLY A 397 22.57 8.23 17.62
CA GLY A 397 22.96 8.14 16.21
C GLY A 397 22.96 6.71 15.67
N LEU A 398 22.40 6.50 14.48
CA LEU A 398 22.42 5.21 13.80
C LEU A 398 23.86 4.81 13.44
N GLN A 399 24.29 3.61 13.85
CA GLN A 399 25.60 3.06 13.45
C GLN A 399 25.47 2.14 12.23
N GLY A 400 24.35 1.43 12.12
CA GLY A 400 24.08 0.51 11.02
C GLY A 400 23.21 -0.66 11.45
N PHE A 401 23.23 -1.72 10.65
CA PHE A 401 22.49 -2.95 10.92
C PHE A 401 23.36 -4.18 10.68
N GLY A 402 22.96 -5.31 11.22
CA GLY A 402 23.62 -6.59 10.97
C GLY A 402 22.73 -7.77 11.31
N TYR A 403 23.33 -8.95 11.32
CA TYR A 403 22.64 -10.21 11.58
C TYR A 403 23.44 -11.08 12.55
N VAL A 404 22.73 -11.81 13.40
CA VAL A 404 23.27 -12.69 14.43
C VAL A 404 22.40 -13.93 14.57
N GLU A 405 23.01 -15.06 14.96
CA GLU A 405 22.31 -16.31 15.22
C GLU A 405 22.21 -16.61 16.72
N LEU A 406 23.17 -16.11 17.52
CA LEU A 406 23.28 -16.44 18.94
C LEU A 406 22.89 -15.25 19.82
N ASN A 407 22.03 -15.50 20.81
CA ASN A 407 21.54 -14.46 21.72
C ASN A 407 22.65 -13.74 22.51
N HIS A 408 23.78 -14.40 22.80
CA HIS A 408 24.89 -13.77 23.53
C HIS A 408 25.59 -12.67 22.71
N GLN A 409 25.57 -12.77 21.37
CA GLN A 409 26.19 -11.77 20.48
C GLN A 409 25.45 -10.43 20.56
N ILE A 410 24.14 -10.46 20.81
CA ILE A 410 23.27 -9.29 20.87
C ILE A 410 23.59 -8.38 22.06
N ASN A 411 24.12 -8.94 23.15
CA ASN A 411 24.38 -8.19 24.38
C ASN A 411 25.80 -7.61 24.44
N ASN A 412 26.64 -7.83 23.42
CA ASN A 412 28.03 -7.38 23.43
C ASN A 412 28.26 -6.36 22.31
N ILE A 413 28.45 -5.09 22.70
CA ILE A 413 28.61 -3.98 21.76
C ILE A 413 29.79 -4.18 20.80
N HIS A 414 30.92 -4.73 21.28
CA HIS A 414 32.11 -4.93 20.44
C HIS A 414 31.89 -5.99 19.38
N ILE A 415 31.17 -7.07 19.71
CA ILE A 415 30.79 -8.08 18.72
C ILE A 415 29.88 -7.45 17.66
N LEU A 416 28.86 -6.71 18.08
CA LEU A 416 27.94 -6.03 17.17
C LEU A 416 28.65 -5.04 16.25
N GLU A 417 29.54 -4.20 16.79
CA GLU A 417 30.34 -3.24 16.02
C GLU A 417 31.24 -3.95 15.00
N SER A 418 31.74 -5.16 15.28
CA SER A 418 32.60 -5.91 14.36
C SER A 418 31.86 -6.53 13.16
N ILE A 419 30.56 -6.82 13.29
CA ILE A 419 29.75 -7.50 12.27
C ILE A 419 28.72 -6.57 11.61
N ILE A 420 28.69 -5.30 12.00
CA ILE A 420 27.74 -4.33 11.49
C ILE A 420 28.05 -3.99 10.02
N THR A 421 26.99 -3.85 9.22
CA THR A 421 27.05 -3.12 7.96
C THR A 421 26.87 -1.63 8.29
N PRO A 422 27.91 -0.80 8.16
CA PRO A 422 27.86 0.59 8.58
C PRO A 422 26.85 1.40 7.77
N MET A 423 26.17 2.33 8.43
CA MET A 423 25.27 3.29 7.79
C MET A 423 25.57 4.72 8.23
N ASN A 424 25.34 5.68 7.33
CA ASN A 424 25.46 7.09 7.66
C ASN A 424 24.29 7.54 8.54
N SER A 425 24.60 8.05 9.73
CA SER A 425 23.60 8.68 10.60
C SER A 425 23.26 10.08 10.10
N ASP A 426 21.96 10.35 9.97
CA ASP A 426 21.39 11.69 9.83
C ASP A 426 20.01 11.75 10.52
N GLU A 427 19.44 12.95 10.60
CA GLU A 427 18.14 13.13 11.25
C GLU A 427 17.00 12.31 10.62
N ASN A 428 17.08 11.99 9.32
CA ASN A 428 16.07 11.15 8.68
C ASN A 428 16.22 9.69 9.15
N THR A 429 17.44 9.21 9.34
CA THR A 429 17.66 7.87 9.91
C THR A 429 17.15 7.78 11.34
N THR A 430 17.38 8.81 12.17
CA THR A 430 16.80 8.92 13.53
C THR A 430 15.28 8.90 13.46
N PHE A 431 14.68 9.72 12.59
CA PHE A 431 13.23 9.75 12.38
C PHE A 431 12.67 8.39 11.92
N ILE A 432 13.37 7.67 11.03
CA ILE A 432 12.97 6.33 10.58
C ILE A 432 12.93 5.36 11.77
N VAL A 433 13.99 5.33 12.59
CA VAL A 433 14.09 4.42 13.75
C VAL A 433 13.01 4.74 14.78
N GLU A 434 12.88 6.01 15.18
CA GLU A 434 11.86 6.42 16.17
C GLU A 434 10.44 6.23 15.63
N SER A 435 10.17 6.53 14.36
CA SER A 435 8.86 6.28 13.76
C SER A 435 8.55 4.78 13.70
N PHE A 436 9.55 3.93 13.56
CA PHE A 436 9.37 2.48 13.57
C PHE A 436 9.07 1.97 14.99
N LEU A 437 9.81 2.45 16.01
CA LEU A 437 9.56 2.15 17.42
C LEU A 437 8.13 2.50 17.82
N ARG A 438 7.67 3.71 17.48
CA ARG A 438 6.30 4.18 17.80
C ARG A 438 5.17 3.35 17.16
N LYS A 439 5.46 2.60 16.08
CA LYS A 439 4.48 1.78 15.36
C LYS A 439 4.55 0.30 15.75
N ASN A 440 5.60 -0.13 16.44
CA ASN A 440 5.89 -1.53 16.70
C ASN A 440 6.21 -1.74 18.18
N ASN A 441 5.18 -1.73 19.04
CA ASN A 441 5.33 -1.83 20.49
C ASN A 441 5.97 -3.16 20.98
N ASN A 442 5.99 -4.19 20.14
CA ASN A 442 6.56 -5.51 20.45
C ASN A 442 8.02 -5.69 19.98
N LEU A 443 8.64 -4.64 19.43
CA LEU A 443 10.03 -4.70 19.00
C LEU A 443 10.95 -4.87 20.21
N LYS A 444 11.87 -5.84 20.16
CA LYS A 444 12.83 -6.05 21.23
C LYS A 444 13.90 -4.96 21.17
N VAL A 445 13.94 -4.10 22.17
CA VAL A 445 14.95 -3.05 22.33
C VAL A 445 15.80 -3.39 23.54
N LEU A 446 17.12 -3.40 23.35
CA LEU A 446 18.09 -3.65 24.41
C LEU A 446 18.95 -2.42 24.60
N GLU A 447 18.98 -1.89 25.81
CA GLU A 447 19.89 -0.82 26.17
C GLU A 447 21.24 -1.43 26.56
N LEU A 448 22.31 -0.97 25.90
CA LEU A 448 23.66 -1.42 26.18
C LEU A 448 24.33 -0.38 27.06
N THR A 449 24.69 -0.77 28.28
CA THR A 449 25.63 0.01 29.08
C THR A 449 27.01 -0.10 28.44
N THR A 450 27.63 1.04 28.12
CA THR A 450 29.07 1.11 27.82
C THR A 450 29.82 0.76 29.09
N THR A 451 29.96 -0.54 29.38
CA THR A 451 30.92 -0.99 30.39
C THR A 451 32.29 -0.66 29.84
N SER A 452 33.00 0.18 30.59
CA SER A 452 34.34 0.70 30.26
C SER A 452 35.40 -0.39 30.30
#